data_AF-A0A2N9AIV3-F1
#
_entry.id   AF-A0A2N9AIV3-F1
#
_cell.length_a   1.000
_cell.length_b   1.000
_cell.length_c   1.000
_cell.angle_alpha   90.00
_cell.angle_beta   90.00
_cell.angle_gamma   90.00
#
_symmetry.space_group_name_H-M   'P 1'
#
loop_
_entity.id
_entity.type
_entity.pdbx_description
1 polymer ?
#
loop_
_entity_poly.entity_id
_entity_poly.type
_entity_poly.pdbx_seq_one_letter_code
_entity_poly.pdbx_strand_id
1 'polypeptide(L)'
;MPANVPVPHSRWNDLPEQALTARGYRVLRRSEQVGVDLFVRERGALMVFLQGHPEYDGDTLAREYRRDIGRFLDGERDTPPALPENYYVDEAVRRLDAFAAVARAYRSPALHADFPTMAETLPRPAAWQEAAAGLFRNWLALVSDRVALAA
;
A
#
# COMPACT_ATOMS: atom_id res chain seq x y z
N MET A 1 9.60 -6.92 -16.67
CA MET A 1 8.75 -6.09 -15.77
C MET A 1 8.39 -4.82 -16.52
N PRO A 2 7.18 -4.26 -16.34
CA PRO A 2 6.79 -2.99 -16.94
C PRO A 2 7.68 -1.85 -16.45
N ALA A 3 7.79 -0.76 -17.23
CA ALA A 3 8.56 0.42 -16.84
C ALA A 3 7.97 1.12 -15.60
N ASN A 4 6.63 1.17 -15.51
CA ASN A 4 5.90 1.75 -14.40
C ASN A 4 4.94 0.70 -13.83
N VAL A 5 4.91 0.58 -12.50
CA VAL A 5 4.06 -0.36 -11.79
C VAL A 5 3.46 0.38 -10.59
N PRO A 6 2.13 0.55 -10.49
CA PRO A 6 1.52 1.05 -9.27
C PRO A 6 1.78 0.05 -8.15
N VAL A 7 1.96 0.53 -6.91
CA VAL A 7 2.15 -0.34 -5.73
C VAL A 7 1.44 0.30 -4.55
N PRO A 8 0.63 -0.45 -3.79
CA PRO A 8 0.04 0.07 -2.56
C PRO A 8 1.13 0.46 -1.56
N HIS A 9 0.98 1.61 -0.90
CA HIS A 9 1.79 1.99 0.25
C HIS A 9 0.86 2.39 1.40
N SER A 10 1.13 1.87 2.60
CA SER A 10 0.38 2.18 3.82
C SER A 10 1.36 2.22 5.00
N ARG A 11 2.06 3.35 5.17
CA ARG A 11 3.14 3.50 6.16
C ARG A 11 3.30 4.92 6.69
N TRP A 12 3.92 5.02 7.86
CA TRP A 12 4.31 6.30 8.49
C TRP A 12 5.80 6.60 8.41
N ASN A 13 6.65 5.57 8.29
CA ASN A 13 8.09 5.74 8.19
C ASN A 13 8.49 6.16 6.77
N ASP A 14 9.71 6.68 6.62
CA ASP A 14 10.34 6.93 5.33
C ASP A 14 11.80 6.45 5.33
N LEU A 15 12.35 6.21 4.13
CA LEU A 15 13.74 5.78 3.93
C LEU A 15 14.43 6.66 2.88
N PRO A 16 15.34 7.58 3.30
CA PRO A 16 16.04 8.45 2.37
C PRO A 16 16.93 7.64 1.39
N GLU A 17 16.73 7.84 0.09
CA GLU A 17 17.49 7.13 -0.96
C GLU A 17 19.00 7.28 -0.79
N GLN A 18 19.47 8.49 -0.47
CA GLN A 18 20.89 8.76 -0.25
C GLN A 18 21.48 7.96 0.91
N ALA A 19 20.70 7.76 1.99
CA ALA A 19 21.15 6.99 3.15
C ALA A 19 21.26 5.49 2.84
N LEU A 20 20.41 4.99 1.94
CA LEU A 20 20.45 3.61 1.43
C LEU A 20 21.66 3.43 0.49
N THR A 21 21.82 4.29 -0.50
CA THR A 21 22.94 4.17 -1.47
C THR A 21 24.30 4.32 -0.80
N ALA A 22 24.45 5.25 0.15
CA ALA A 22 25.67 5.41 0.96
C ALA A 22 26.01 4.15 1.78
N ARG A 23 25.04 3.29 2.06
CA ARG A 23 25.22 2.01 2.78
C ARG A 23 25.33 0.79 1.85
N GLY A 24 25.46 1.03 0.55
CA GLY A 24 25.66 -0.02 -0.45
C GLY A 24 24.39 -0.76 -0.88
N TYR A 25 23.20 -0.18 -0.63
CA TYR A 25 21.96 -0.67 -1.20
C TYR A 25 21.79 -0.15 -2.62
N ARG A 26 21.24 -0.98 -3.50
CA ARG A 26 20.87 -0.60 -4.87
C ARG A 26 19.36 -0.43 -4.95
N VAL A 27 18.91 0.78 -5.23
CA VAL A 27 17.49 1.09 -5.45
C VAL A 27 17.09 0.65 -6.85
N LEU A 28 15.95 -0.05 -6.96
CA LEU A 28 15.40 -0.59 -8.21
C LEU A 28 14.09 0.11 -8.60
N ARG A 29 13.27 0.53 -7.63
CA ARG A 29 12.02 1.25 -7.88
C ARG A 29 11.83 2.36 -6.85
N ARG A 30 11.41 3.52 -7.34
CA ARG A 30 11.06 4.70 -6.55
C ARG A 30 9.96 5.50 -7.26
N SER A 31 9.32 6.42 -6.56
CA SER A 31 8.52 7.49 -7.17
C SER A 31 8.78 8.82 -6.47
N GLU A 32 8.40 9.93 -7.10
CA GLU A 32 8.50 11.25 -6.48
C GLU A 32 7.57 11.39 -5.27
N GLN A 33 6.42 10.70 -5.28
CA GLN A 33 5.41 10.82 -4.23
C GLN A 33 5.71 9.95 -3.01
N VAL A 34 6.20 8.72 -3.21
CA VAL A 34 6.42 7.76 -2.12
C VAL A 34 7.89 7.58 -1.75
N GLY A 35 8.82 8.11 -2.54
CA GLY A 35 10.25 7.86 -2.36
C GLY A 35 10.65 6.44 -2.77
N VAL A 36 11.57 5.83 -2.03
CA VAL A 36 12.09 4.49 -2.34
C VAL A 36 11.04 3.42 -2.06
N ASP A 37 10.86 2.50 -3.00
CA ASP A 37 9.96 1.37 -2.85
C ASP A 37 10.70 0.01 -2.84
N LEU A 38 11.43 -0.32 -3.90
CA LEU A 38 12.12 -1.60 -4.03
C LEU A 38 13.62 -1.36 -4.10
N PHE A 39 14.37 -2.03 -3.22
CA PHE A 39 15.82 -1.97 -3.20
C PHE A 39 16.40 -3.32 -2.78
N VAL A 40 17.66 -3.53 -3.14
CA VAL A 40 18.35 -4.80 -2.90
C VAL A 40 19.73 -4.56 -2.30
N ARG A 41 20.23 -5.59 -1.62
CA ARG A 41 21.62 -5.66 -1.20
C ARG A 41 22.10 -7.09 -1.29
N GLU A 42 23.34 -7.24 -1.73
CA GLU A 42 23.99 -8.53 -1.79
C GLU A 42 25.08 -8.62 -0.71
N ARG A 43 24.90 -9.54 0.23
CA ARG A 43 25.89 -9.85 1.28
C ARG A 43 25.74 -11.31 1.70
N GLY A 44 26.47 -12.20 1.02
CA GLY A 44 26.33 -13.65 1.19
C GLY A 44 25.07 -14.22 0.53
N ALA A 45 23.94 -13.50 0.60
CA ALA A 45 22.72 -13.78 -0.13
C ALA A 45 22.12 -12.49 -0.73
N LEU A 46 21.23 -12.64 -1.71
CA LEU A 46 20.42 -11.54 -2.23
C LEU A 46 19.31 -11.20 -1.22
N MET A 47 19.39 -10.02 -0.65
CA MET A 47 18.30 -9.44 0.15
C MET A 47 17.46 -8.51 -0.71
N VAL A 48 16.15 -8.72 -0.71
CA VAL A 48 15.16 -7.90 -1.41
C VAL A 48 14.28 -7.19 -0.38
N PHE A 49 14.13 -5.88 -0.51
CA PHE A 49 13.38 -5.05 0.42
C PHE A 49 12.28 -4.29 -0.32
N LEU A 50 11.10 -4.25 0.29
CA LEU A 50 9.90 -3.59 -0.22
C LEU A 50 9.41 -2.60 0.85
N GLN A 51 9.15 -1.34 0.46
CA GLN A 51 8.46 -0.34 1.30
C GLN A 51 6.97 -0.24 0.96
N GLY A 52 6.56 -0.74 -0.20
CA GLY A 52 5.17 -0.93 -0.57
C GLY A 52 4.69 -2.34 -0.30
N HIS A 53 3.41 -2.56 -0.58
CA HIS A 53 2.68 -3.78 -0.33
C HIS A 53 2.20 -4.42 -1.63
N PRO A 54 3.11 -4.95 -2.48
CA PRO A 54 2.71 -5.64 -3.71
C PRO A 54 1.87 -6.90 -3.45
N GLU A 55 1.86 -7.41 -2.22
CA GLU A 55 1.07 -8.57 -1.78
C GLU A 55 -0.39 -8.27 -1.49
N TYR A 56 -0.79 -7.00 -1.39
CA TYR A 56 -2.16 -6.64 -1.04
C TYR A 56 -3.18 -7.11 -2.07
N ASP A 57 -4.31 -7.58 -1.56
CA ASP A 57 -5.53 -7.74 -2.33
C ASP A 57 -6.12 -6.37 -2.69
N GLY A 58 -6.91 -6.33 -3.77
CA GLY A 58 -7.49 -5.10 -4.30
C GLY A 58 -8.36 -4.32 -3.30
N ASP A 59 -8.86 -4.97 -2.25
CA ASP A 59 -9.71 -4.39 -1.22
C ASP A 59 -9.00 -4.03 0.10
N THR A 60 -7.69 -4.30 0.21
CA THR A 60 -6.98 -4.24 1.49
C THR A 60 -7.00 -2.83 2.07
N LEU A 61 -6.65 -1.82 1.27
CA LEU A 61 -6.68 -0.41 1.71
C LEU A 61 -8.11 0.07 2.03
N ALA A 62 -9.14 -0.48 1.37
CA ALA A 62 -10.53 -0.18 1.70
C ALA A 62 -10.92 -0.70 3.09
N ARG A 63 -10.49 -1.93 3.42
CA ARG A 63 -10.71 -2.52 4.74
C ARG A 63 -9.96 -1.74 5.82
N GLU A 64 -8.73 -1.31 5.54
CA GLU A 64 -7.96 -0.43 6.44
C GLU A 64 -8.69 0.90 6.68
N TYR A 65 -9.11 1.59 5.62
CA TYR A 65 -9.82 2.86 5.72
C TYR A 65 -11.12 2.73 6.53
N ARG A 66 -11.93 1.68 6.26
CA ARG A 66 -13.17 1.43 7.00
C ARG A 66 -12.91 1.16 8.48
N ARG A 67 -11.96 0.27 8.79
CA ARG A 67 -11.54 0.00 10.18
C ARG A 67 -11.18 1.31 10.86
N ASP A 68 -10.40 2.12 10.17
CA ASP A 68 -9.86 3.34 10.70
C ASP A 68 -10.93 4.42 10.94
N ILE A 69 -11.87 4.59 10.01
CA ILE A 69 -13.06 5.40 10.24
C ILE A 69 -13.83 4.91 11.47
N GLY A 70 -14.02 3.60 11.62
CA GLY A 70 -14.66 3.02 12.80
C GLY A 70 -14.00 3.44 14.11
N ARG A 71 -12.67 3.31 14.19
CA ARG A 71 -11.88 3.75 15.37
C ARG A 71 -12.05 5.24 15.66
N PHE A 72 -12.23 6.07 14.64
CA PHE A 72 -12.57 7.48 14.83
C PHE A 72 -13.98 7.64 15.41
N LEU A 73 -14.99 6.95 14.85
CA LEU A 73 -16.37 7.00 15.35
C LEU A 73 -16.50 6.55 16.81
N ASP A 74 -15.73 5.53 17.19
CA ASP A 74 -15.70 4.96 18.55
C ASP A 74 -14.85 5.78 19.54
N GLY A 75 -14.14 6.79 19.04
CA GLY A 75 -13.31 7.68 19.85
C GLY A 75 -11.96 7.10 20.26
N GLU A 76 -11.53 5.98 19.67
CA GLU A 76 -10.16 5.45 19.80
C GLU A 76 -9.12 6.31 19.08
N ARG A 77 -9.57 7.20 18.19
CA ARG A 77 -8.75 8.16 17.48
C ARG A 77 -9.44 9.53 17.41
N ASP A 78 -8.63 10.59 17.43
CA ASP A 78 -9.09 11.98 17.44
C ASP A 78 -9.51 12.50 16.06
N THR A 79 -8.91 12.01 14.97
CA THR A 79 -9.15 12.49 13.60
C THR A 79 -9.56 11.36 12.65
N PRO A 80 -10.46 11.57 11.68
CA PRO A 80 -10.71 10.55 10.66
C PRO A 80 -9.45 10.30 9.81
N PRO A 81 -9.24 9.08 9.30
CA PRO A 81 -8.18 8.82 8.32
C PRO A 81 -8.38 9.65 7.05
N ALA A 82 -7.28 9.96 6.36
CA ALA A 82 -7.34 10.41 4.97
C ALA A 82 -7.72 9.26 4.04
N LEU A 83 -8.34 9.58 2.90
CA LEU A 83 -8.57 8.60 1.85
C LEU A 83 -7.24 8.16 1.23
N PRO A 84 -7.07 6.86 0.90
CA PRO A 84 -5.91 6.40 0.14
C PRO A 84 -5.86 7.08 -1.23
N GLU A 85 -4.73 7.69 -1.56
CA GLU A 85 -4.52 8.37 -2.84
C GLU A 85 -4.55 7.38 -4.01
N ASN A 86 -5.11 7.82 -5.15
CA ASN A 86 -5.19 7.05 -6.39
C ASN A 86 -5.86 5.66 -6.27
N TYR A 87 -6.65 5.42 -5.21
CA TYR A 87 -7.19 4.09 -4.91
C TYR A 87 -8.66 3.92 -5.31
N TYR A 88 -9.50 4.94 -5.13
CA TYR A 88 -10.93 4.90 -5.45
C TYR A 88 -11.26 5.62 -6.77
N VAL A 89 -12.38 5.25 -7.40
CA VAL A 89 -12.99 6.03 -8.49
C VAL A 89 -13.67 7.29 -7.94
N ASP A 90 -13.83 8.32 -8.76
CA ASP A 90 -14.25 9.65 -8.30
C ASP A 90 -15.61 9.66 -7.59
N GLU A 91 -16.54 8.80 -8.00
CA GLU A 91 -17.83 8.65 -7.33
C GLU A 91 -17.69 8.08 -5.92
N ALA A 92 -16.85 7.05 -5.75
CA ALA A 92 -16.56 6.46 -4.46
C ALA A 92 -15.84 7.48 -3.54
N VAL A 93 -14.91 8.27 -4.08
CA VAL A 93 -14.25 9.37 -3.36
C VAL A 93 -15.29 10.35 -2.82
N ARG A 94 -16.17 10.88 -3.69
CA ARG A 94 -17.22 11.83 -3.26
C ARG A 94 -18.10 11.27 -2.15
N ARG A 95 -18.49 10.01 -2.25
CA ARG A 95 -19.35 9.35 -1.26
C ARG A 95 -18.64 9.15 0.09
N LEU A 96 -17.38 8.72 0.06
CA LEU A 96 -16.57 8.53 1.26
C LEU A 96 -16.21 9.87 1.93
N ASP A 97 -15.93 10.90 1.15
CA ASP A 97 -15.67 12.25 1.66
C ASP A 97 -16.92 12.85 2.30
N ALA A 98 -18.09 12.67 1.70
CA ALA A 98 -19.36 13.08 2.29
C ALA A 98 -19.62 12.39 3.64
N PHE A 99 -19.40 11.07 3.71
CA PHE A 99 -19.50 10.33 4.97
C PHE A 99 -18.50 10.87 6.01
N ALA A 100 -17.23 11.04 5.63
CA ALA A 100 -16.20 11.54 6.53
C ALA A 100 -16.50 12.97 7.02
N ALA A 101 -17.13 13.82 6.20
CA ALA A 101 -17.57 15.14 6.60
C ALA A 101 -18.68 15.09 7.67
N VAL A 102 -19.67 14.21 7.51
CA VAL A 102 -20.71 13.97 8.53
C VAL A 102 -20.09 13.46 9.82
N ALA A 103 -19.21 12.46 9.73
CA ALA A 103 -18.52 11.88 10.88
C ALA A 103 -17.68 12.93 11.65
N ARG A 104 -17.06 13.89 10.95
CA ARG A 104 -16.34 15.01 11.57
C ARG A 104 -17.26 15.98 12.31
N ALA A 105 -18.40 16.31 11.71
CA ALA A 105 -19.36 17.25 12.29
C ALA A 105 -20.10 16.64 13.50
N TYR A 106 -20.38 15.34 13.42
CA TYR A 106 -21.09 14.59 14.46
C TYR A 106 -20.49 13.20 14.63
N ARG A 107 -19.57 13.07 15.58
CA ARG A 107 -18.90 11.80 15.88
C ARG A 107 -19.80 10.92 16.74
N SER A 108 -20.23 9.78 16.21
CA SER A 108 -21.09 8.82 16.92
C SER A 108 -20.88 7.39 16.43
N PRO A 109 -20.83 6.39 17.34
CA PRO A 109 -20.82 4.98 16.97
C PRO A 109 -22.04 4.55 16.14
N ALA A 110 -23.17 5.27 16.21
CA ALA A 110 -24.35 4.96 15.40
C ALA A 110 -24.06 5.04 13.88
N LEU A 111 -23.10 5.87 13.46
CA LEU A 111 -22.73 6.05 12.06
C LEU A 111 -22.05 4.82 11.44
N HIS A 112 -21.67 3.81 12.24
CA HIS A 112 -21.20 2.52 11.68
C HIS A 112 -22.25 1.87 10.77
N ALA A 113 -23.54 2.03 11.09
CA ALA A 113 -24.64 1.50 10.29
C ALA A 113 -24.80 2.21 8.93
N ASP A 114 -24.38 3.47 8.86
CA ASP A 114 -24.50 4.33 7.68
C ASP A 114 -23.24 4.34 6.83
N PHE A 115 -22.18 3.61 7.24
CA PHE A 115 -20.94 3.56 6.47
C PHE A 115 -21.21 2.96 5.08
N PRO A 116 -20.80 3.63 3.98
CA PRO A 116 -21.03 3.14 2.63
C PRO A 116 -20.53 1.71 2.43
N THR A 117 -21.33 0.87 1.77
CA THR A 117 -20.92 -0.50 1.49
C THR A 117 -19.79 -0.54 0.47
N MET A 118 -19.08 -1.66 0.40
CA MET A 118 -18.02 -1.85 -0.59
C MET A 118 -18.53 -1.80 -2.04
N ALA A 119 -19.78 -2.22 -2.27
CA ALA A 119 -20.42 -2.12 -3.58
C ALA A 119 -20.65 -0.67 -4.01
N GLU A 120 -20.83 0.25 -3.05
CA GLU A 120 -21.04 1.68 -3.30
C GLU A 120 -19.72 2.47 -3.34
N THR A 121 -18.60 1.83 -2.97
CA THR A 121 -17.28 2.46 -2.83
C THR A 121 -16.20 1.64 -3.52
N LEU A 122 -16.43 1.33 -4.80
CA LEU A 122 -15.54 0.48 -5.58
C LEU A 122 -14.12 1.08 -5.70
N PRO A 123 -13.08 0.33 -5.29
CA PRO A 123 -11.70 0.67 -5.63
C PRO A 123 -11.44 0.58 -7.14
N ARG A 124 -10.37 1.23 -7.60
CA ARG A 124 -9.83 1.03 -8.94
C ARG A 124 -9.30 -0.42 -9.08
N PRO A 125 -9.28 -0.99 -10.30
CA PRO A 125 -8.72 -2.32 -10.52
C PRO A 125 -7.28 -2.43 -10.00
N ALA A 126 -6.95 -3.58 -9.40
CA ALA A 126 -5.66 -3.84 -8.78
C ALA A 126 -4.53 -4.06 -9.80
N ALA A 127 -4.11 -2.99 -10.47
CA ALA A 127 -3.15 -3.00 -11.58
C ALA A 127 -1.70 -3.39 -11.19
N TRP A 128 -1.44 -3.70 -9.92
CA TRP A 128 -0.11 -4.11 -9.42
C TRP A 128 0.08 -5.62 -9.36
N GLN A 129 -1.00 -6.40 -9.28
CA GLN A 129 -0.93 -7.81 -8.87
C GLN A 129 -0.15 -8.68 -9.86
N GLU A 130 -0.29 -8.44 -11.16
CA GLU A 130 0.47 -9.19 -12.18
C GLU A 130 1.99 -8.94 -12.05
N ALA A 131 2.37 -7.67 -11.91
CA ALA A 131 3.77 -7.28 -11.74
C ALA A 131 4.33 -7.77 -10.40
N ALA A 132 3.52 -7.76 -9.34
CA ALA A 132 3.87 -8.34 -8.04
C ALA A 132 4.15 -9.84 -8.17
N ALA A 133 3.25 -10.59 -8.81
CA ALA A 133 3.45 -12.02 -9.04
C ALA A 133 4.73 -12.27 -9.88
N GLY A 134 5.00 -11.43 -10.89
CA GLY A 134 6.25 -11.46 -11.65
C GLY A 134 7.49 -11.22 -10.79
N LEU A 135 7.45 -10.24 -9.88
CA LEU A 135 8.54 -9.96 -8.93
C LEU A 135 8.84 -11.19 -8.07
N PHE A 136 7.82 -11.76 -7.43
CA PHE A 136 7.99 -12.92 -6.55
C PHE A 136 8.46 -14.16 -7.30
N ARG A 137 7.92 -14.44 -8.50
CA ARG A 137 8.42 -15.53 -9.36
C ARG A 137 9.90 -15.37 -9.70
N ASN A 138 10.32 -14.17 -10.11
CA ASN A 138 11.71 -13.91 -10.45
C ASN A 138 12.64 -14.06 -9.23
N TRP A 139 12.20 -13.60 -8.06
CA TRP A 139 12.97 -13.76 -6.84
C TRP A 139 13.12 -15.22 -6.44
N LEU A 140 12.04 -16.02 -6.49
CA LEU A 140 12.08 -17.46 -6.22
C LEU A 140 12.96 -18.21 -7.21
N ALA A 141 12.91 -17.87 -8.49
CA ALA A 141 13.81 -18.45 -9.50
C ALA A 141 15.28 -18.16 -9.18
N LEU A 142 15.62 -16.91 -8.84
CA LEU A 142 16.98 -16.54 -8.44
C LEU A 142 17.47 -17.27 -7.19
N VAL A 143 16.58 -17.49 -6.21
CA VAL A 143 16.91 -18.30 -5.02
C VAL A 143 17.17 -19.74 -5.42
N SER A 144 16.29 -20.34 -6.24
CA SER A 144 16.43 -21.72 -6.72
C SER A 144 17.75 -21.93 -7.47
N ASP A 145 18.08 -21.05 -8.41
CA ASP A 145 19.31 -21.14 -9.22
C ASP A 145 20.57 -21.05 -8.34
N ARG A 146 20.55 -20.16 -7.34
CA ARG A 146 21.68 -19.99 -6.41
C ARG A 146 21.88 -21.19 -5.49
N VAL A 147 20.79 -21.83 -5.07
CA VAL A 147 20.87 -23.09 -4.30
C VAL A 147 21.45 -24.20 -5.17
N ALA A 148 21.02 -24.32 -6.43
CA ALA A 148 21.55 -25.31 -7.36
C ALA A 148 23.04 -25.12 -7.66
N LEU A 149 23.52 -23.87 -7.74
CA LEU A 149 24.95 -23.57 -7.95
C LEU A 149 25.82 -23.79 -6.70
N ALA A 150 25.22 -23.87 -5.51
CA ALA A 150 25.94 -24.08 -4.26
C ALA A 150 25.96 -25.55 -3.80
N ALA A 151 25.22 -26.44 -4.50
CA ALA A 151 25.16 -27.88 -4.28
C ALA A 151 26.18 -28.63 -5.14
#